data_AF-A0A7X8CMU8-F1
#
_entry.id   AF-A0A7X8CMU8-F1
#
_cell.length_a   1.000
_cell.length_b   1.000
_cell.length_c   1.000
_cell.angle_alpha   90.00
_cell.angle_beta   90.00
_cell.angle_gamma   90.00
#
_symmetry.space_group_name_H-M   'P 1'
#
loop_
_entity.id
_entity.type
_entity.pdbx_description
1 polymer ?
#
loop_
_entity_poly.entity_id
_entity_poly.type
_entity_poly.pdbx_seq_one_letter_code
_entity_poly.pdbx_strand_id
1 'polypeptide(L)'
;MLYDRSEILETIRMLEIENLDVRTVTLGINILDCRGKDIIETCRNVVHKIRTYAQSLHEVVEEVSLRFGIPIVNRRLAISPVSLLFGIDQKNGPVELAILLDQLS
;
A
#
# COMPACT_ATOMS: atom_id res chain seq x y z
N MET A 1 -39.08 2.14 -12.48
CA MET A 1 -37.82 1.87 -13.17
C MET A 1 -37.67 0.36 -13.19
N LEU A 2 -38.07 -0.27 -14.30
CA LEU A 2 -38.00 -1.72 -14.48
C LEU A 2 -36.72 -1.97 -15.27
N TYR A 3 -35.72 -2.56 -14.62
CA TYR A 3 -34.47 -2.92 -15.28
C TYR A 3 -34.76 -3.89 -16.42
N ASP A 4 -34.25 -3.59 -17.61
CA ASP A 4 -34.47 -4.44 -18.78
C ASP A 4 -33.71 -5.76 -18.59
N ARG A 5 -34.25 -6.86 -19.12
CA ARG A 5 -33.63 -8.19 -18.99
C ARG A 5 -32.22 -8.22 -19.61
N SER A 6 -31.99 -7.36 -20.61
CA SER A 6 -30.68 -7.13 -21.23
C SER A 6 -29.67 -6.52 -20.26
N GLU A 7 -30.03 -5.49 -19.48
CA GLU A 7 -29.14 -4.87 -18.48
C GLU A 7 -28.77 -5.85 -17.36
N ILE A 8 -29.72 -6.67 -16.92
CA ILE A 8 -29.46 -7.71 -15.90
C ILE A 8 -28.48 -8.76 -16.45
N LEU A 9 -28.69 -9.21 -17.70
CA LEU A 9 -27.80 -10.16 -18.36
C LEU A 9 -26.44 -9.56 -18.72
N GLU A 10 -26.37 -8.26 -18.98
CA GLU A 10 -25.14 -7.52 -19.23
C GLU A 10 -24.32 -7.38 -17.94
N THR A 11 -24.96 -7.10 -16.81
CA THR A 11 -24.30 -7.05 -15.49
C THR A 11 -23.78 -8.44 -15.09
N ILE A 12 -24.57 -9.50 -15.30
CA ILE A 12 -24.12 -10.89 -15.06
C ILE A 12 -22.95 -11.24 -15.98
N ARG A 13 -23.00 -10.87 -17.27
CA ARG A 13 -21.88 -11.06 -18.19
C ARG A 13 -20.65 -10.24 -17.82
N MET A 14 -20.78 -8.99 -17.39
CA MET A 14 -19.64 -8.20 -16.92
C MET A 14 -18.98 -8.85 -15.70
N LEU A 15 -19.76 -9.50 -14.82
CA LEU A 15 -19.24 -10.21 -13.65
C LEU A 15 -18.67 -11.61 -13.98
N GLU A 16 -19.24 -12.35 -14.94
CA GLU A 16 -18.83 -13.71 -15.30
C GLU A 16 -17.81 -13.78 -16.46
N ILE A 17 -17.78 -12.78 -17.35
CA ILE A 17 -17.06 -12.83 -18.64
C ILE A 17 -15.91 -11.82 -18.72
N GLU A 18 -15.93 -10.73 -17.96
CA GLU A 18 -14.75 -9.87 -17.86
C GLU A 18 -13.91 -10.35 -16.67
N ASN A 19 -12.73 -10.90 -16.96
CA ASN A 19 -11.69 -11.25 -15.98
C ASN A 19 -11.19 -9.99 -15.23
N LEU A 20 -12.07 -9.36 -14.46
CA LEU A 20 -11.80 -8.13 -13.73
C LEU A 20 -10.77 -8.44 -12.66
N ASP A 21 -9.63 -7.76 -12.75
CA ASP A 21 -8.56 -7.82 -11.78
C ASP A 21 -8.48 -6.51 -10.98
N VAL A 22 -8.20 -6.60 -9.69
CA VAL A 22 -7.80 -5.42 -8.94
C VAL A 22 -6.33 -5.18 -9.25
N ARG A 23 -6.08 -4.15 -10.05
CA ARG A 23 -4.71 -3.81 -10.51
C ARG A 23 -3.74 -3.53 -9.37
N THR A 24 -4.18 -2.87 -8.31
CA THR A 24 -3.32 -2.52 -7.18
C THR A 24 -4.14 -2.20 -5.94
N VAL A 25 -3.69 -2.71 -4.79
CA VAL A 25 -4.03 -2.16 -3.47
C VAL A 25 -2.82 -1.40 -2.94
N THR A 26 -3.02 -0.17 -2.46
CA THR A 26 -1.95 0.66 -1.90
C THR A 26 -2.20 0.92 -0.42
N LEU A 27 -1.24 0.58 0.43
CA LEU A 27 -1.20 0.98 1.83
C LEU A 27 -0.46 2.31 1.96
N GLY A 28 -1.17 3.37 2.33
CA GLY A 28 -0.60 4.67 2.63
C GLY A 28 -0.21 4.79 4.11
N ILE A 29 1.03 5.17 4.41
CA ILE A 29 1.53 5.33 5.77
C ILE A 29 2.05 6.76 5.97
N ASN A 30 1.49 7.46 6.96
CA ASN A 30 2.05 8.74 7.40
C ASN A 30 3.35 8.49 8.18
N ILE A 31 4.44 9.12 7.77
CA ILE A 31 5.75 8.98 8.42
C ILE A 31 6.20 10.26 9.14
N LEU A 32 5.44 11.35 9.07
CA LEU A 32 5.86 12.65 9.63
C LEU A 32 5.97 12.63 11.16
N ASP A 33 5.27 11.72 11.82
CA ASP A 33 5.33 11.46 13.26
C ASP A 33 6.50 10.54 13.67
N CYS A 34 7.26 10.01 12.71
CA CYS A 34 8.42 9.15 13.00
C CYS A 34 9.71 9.92 13.30
N ARG A 35 9.70 11.26 13.30
CA ARG A 35 10.88 12.09 13.57
C ARG A 35 11.46 11.79 14.96
N GLY A 36 12.72 11.41 14.98
CA GLY A 36 13.49 11.15 16.20
C GLY A 36 14.51 12.25 16.51
N LYS A 37 15.39 12.00 17.49
CA LYS A 37 16.48 12.90 17.86
C LYS A 37 17.59 12.98 16.80
N ASP A 38 17.75 11.91 16.02
CA ASP A 38 18.77 11.75 15.00
C ASP A 38 18.22 10.98 13.79
N ILE A 39 19.02 10.90 12.72
CA ILE A 39 18.66 10.19 11.49
C ILE A 39 18.39 8.71 11.76
N ILE A 40 19.24 8.07 12.57
CA ILE A 40 19.18 6.63 12.86
C ILE A 40 17.86 6.29 13.55
N GLU A 41 17.46 7.08 14.54
CA GLU A 41 16.20 6.93 15.24
C GLU A 41 15.00 7.19 14.34
N THR A 42 15.07 8.23 13.52
CA THR A 42 14.01 8.54 12.56
C THR A 42 13.80 7.37 11.59
N CYS A 43 14.87 6.87 10.99
CA CYS A 43 14.84 5.72 10.09
C CYS A 43 14.29 4.47 10.77
N ARG A 44 14.74 4.16 11.99
CA ARG A 44 14.24 3.03 12.78
C ARG A 44 12.75 3.14 13.06
N ASN A 45 12.26 4.33 13.41
CA ASN A 45 10.83 4.57 13.67
C ASN A 45 10.00 4.39 12.40
N VAL A 46 10.47 4.87 11.25
CA VAL A 46 9.80 4.67 9.95
C VAL A 46 9.72 3.18 9.62
N VAL A 47 10.84 2.46 9.71
CA VAL A 47 10.90 1.02 9.44
C VAL A 47 9.97 0.24 10.35
N HIS A 48 9.99 0.56 11.65
CA HIS A 48 9.10 -0.07 12.63
C HIS A 48 7.63 0.15 12.27
N LYS A 49 7.25 1.40 12.00
CA LYS A 49 5.88 1.76 11.62
C LYS A 49 5.44 1.02 10.36
N ILE A 50 6.27 1.01 9.32
CA ILE A 50 6.00 0.29 8.08
C ILE A 50 5.74 -1.20 8.35
N ARG A 51 6.63 -1.87 9.09
CA ARG A 51 6.46 -3.30 9.42
C ARG A 51 5.16 -3.55 10.19
N THR A 52 4.85 -2.73 11.18
CA THR A 52 3.64 -2.90 12.00
C THR A 52 2.35 -2.80 11.18
N TYR A 53 2.27 -1.86 10.23
CA TYR A 53 1.07 -1.71 9.39
C TYR A 53 1.04 -2.67 8.20
N ALA A 54 2.21 -3.03 7.64
CA ALA A 54 2.29 -3.86 6.45
C ALA A 54 2.25 -5.38 6.74
N GLN A 55 2.51 -5.82 7.98
CA GLN A 55 2.60 -7.25 8.33
C GLN A 55 1.38 -8.07 7.89
N SER A 56 0.17 -7.55 8.06
CA SER A 56 -1.07 -8.26 7.73
C SER A 56 -1.57 -7.98 6.31
N LEU A 57 -0.89 -7.10 5.55
CA LEU A 57 -1.35 -6.69 4.22
C LEU A 57 -1.40 -7.87 3.26
N HIS A 58 -0.44 -8.80 3.35
CA HIS A 58 -0.42 -9.99 2.50
C HIS A 58 -1.64 -10.87 2.76
N GLU A 59 -1.85 -11.25 4.02
CA GLU A 59 -2.90 -12.16 4.46
C GLU A 59 -4.29 -11.59 4.16
N VAL A 60 -4.53 -10.32 4.47
CA VAL A 60 -5.82 -9.67 4.21
C VAL A 60 -6.11 -9.57 2.71
N VAL A 61 -5.11 -9.26 1.88
CA VAL A 61 -5.27 -9.20 0.42
C VAL A 61 -5.61 -10.59 -0.13
N GLU A 62 -4.95 -11.64 0.34
CA GLU A 62 -5.23 -13.02 -0.08
C GLU A 62 -6.64 -13.47 0.36
N GLU A 63 -7.02 -13.19 1.60
CA GLU A 63 -8.36 -13.50 2.12
C GLU A 63 -9.45 -12.80 1.30
N VAL A 64 -9.30 -11.50 1.02
CA VAL A 64 -10.24 -10.73 0.20
C VAL A 64 -10.30 -11.29 -1.22
N SER A 65 -9.15 -11.60 -1.82
CA SER A 65 -9.10 -12.19 -3.16
C SER A 65 -9.86 -13.51 -3.24
N LEU A 66 -9.64 -14.42 -2.27
CA LEU A 66 -10.33 -15.70 -2.18
C LEU A 66 -11.83 -15.54 -1.94
N ARG A 67 -12.22 -14.65 -1.03
CA ARG A 67 -13.61 -14.42 -0.65
C ARG A 67 -14.47 -13.91 -1.81
N PHE A 68 -13.92 -13.04 -2.66
CA PHE A 68 -14.65 -12.43 -3.77
C PHE A 68 -14.35 -13.08 -5.12
N GLY A 69 -13.39 -14.00 -5.20
CA GLY A 69 -12.99 -14.65 -6.45
C GLY A 69 -12.32 -13.70 -7.46
N ILE A 70 -11.85 -12.54 -7.01
CA ILE A 70 -11.24 -11.49 -7.85
C ILE A 70 -9.74 -11.43 -7.53
N PRO A 71 -8.85 -11.59 -8.53
CA PRO A 71 -7.41 -11.54 -8.30
C PRO A 71 -6.95 -10.10 -8.00
N ILE A 72 -6.05 -9.95 -7.02
CA ILE A 72 -5.37 -8.68 -6.71
C ILE A 72 -3.92 -8.79 -7.21
N VAL A 73 -3.58 -8.03 -8.25
CA VAL A 73 -2.31 -8.20 -8.99
C VAL A 73 -1.12 -7.60 -8.26
N ASN A 74 -1.30 -6.41 -7.68
CA ASN A 74 -0.20 -5.70 -7.02
C ASN A 74 -0.59 -5.23 -5.64
N ARG A 75 0.41 -5.22 -4.77
CA ARG A 75 0.37 -4.61 -3.45
C ARG A 75 1.46 -3.55 -3.42
N ARG A 76 1.11 -2.32 -3.07
CA ARG A 76 2.05 -1.20 -3.00
C ARG A 76 2.02 -0.58 -1.62
N LEU A 77 3.14 -0.01 -1.23
CA LEU A 77 3.24 0.83 -0.05
C LEU A 77 3.63 2.24 -0.49
N ALA A 78 2.92 3.22 0.03
CA ALA A 78 3.20 4.63 -0.20
C ALA A 78 3.41 5.33 1.15
N ILE A 79 4.38 6.22 1.21
CA ILE A 79 4.71 6.99 2.42
C ILE A 79 4.58 8.49 2.15
N SER A 80 4.43 9.28 3.22
CA SER A 80 4.53 10.74 3.09
C SER A 80 5.86 11.14 2.43
N PRO A 81 5.91 12.26 1.68
CA PRO A 81 7.14 12.69 1.02
C PRO A 81 8.32 12.78 2.00
N VAL A 82 9.39 12.03 1.71
CA VAL A 82 10.58 11.94 2.57
C VAL A 82 11.29 13.30 2.74
N SER A 83 11.15 14.19 1.75
CA SER A 83 11.65 15.56 1.83
C SER A 83 11.06 16.36 2.99
N LEU A 84 9.86 15.99 3.46
CA LEU A 84 9.22 16.62 4.61
C LEU A 84 9.65 15.98 5.93
N LEU A 85 10.36 14.86 5.94
CA LEU A 85 10.73 14.15 7.15
C LEU A 85 12.01 14.73 7.78
N PHE A 86 13.03 14.99 6.95
CA PHE A 86 14.38 15.37 7.38
C PHE A 86 14.62 16.89 7.32
N GLY A 87 15.44 17.39 8.25
CA GLY A 87 15.91 18.78 8.27
C GLY A 87 17.09 19.04 7.34
N ILE A 88 17.46 20.32 7.18
CA ILE A 88 18.59 20.78 6.33
C ILE A 88 19.94 20.22 6.83
N ASP A 89 20.05 20.02 8.14
CA ASP A 89 21.19 19.44 8.85
C ASP A 89 21.33 17.93 8.66
N GLN A 90 20.27 17.25 8.19
CA GLN A 90 20.19 15.79 8.06
C GLN A 90 20.30 15.33 6.60
N LYS A 91 21.29 15.84 5.86
CA LYS A 91 21.42 15.64 4.40
C LYS A 91 21.48 14.18 3.94
N ASN A 92 22.04 13.29 4.77
CA ASN A 92 22.16 11.86 4.43
C ASN A 92 20.89 11.07 4.73
N GLY A 93 19.96 11.63 5.53
CA GLY A 93 18.76 10.94 5.99
C GLY A 93 17.89 10.35 4.88
N PRO A 94 17.55 11.11 3.80
CA PRO A 94 16.76 10.57 2.70
C PRO A 94 17.39 9.36 2.02
N VAL A 95 18.72 9.35 1.85
CA VAL A 95 19.46 8.25 1.20
C VAL A 95 19.53 7.04 2.12
N GLU A 96 19.84 7.24 3.40
CA GLU A 96 19.86 6.16 4.40
C GLU A 96 18.48 5.51 4.53
N LEU A 97 17.41 6.31 4.56
CA LEU A 97 16.06 5.79 4.57
C LEU A 97 15.73 5.02 3.30
N ALA A 98 16.11 5.52 2.11
CA ALA A 98 15.86 4.82 0.86
C ALA A 98 16.50 3.43 0.83
N ILE A 99 17.74 3.29 1.29
CA ILE A 99 18.44 1.99 1.38
C ILE A 99 17.69 1.04 2.32
N LEU A 100 17.24 1.53 3.48
CA LEU A 100 16.49 0.72 4.44
C LEU A 100 15.12 0.29 3.91
N LEU A 101 14.45 1.16 3.14
CA LEU A 101 13.18 0.83 2.49
C LEU A 101 13.34 -0.22 1.41
N ASP A 102 14.43 -0.17 0.64
CA ASP A 102 14.73 -1.17 -0.39
C ASP A 102 14.98 -2.57 0.21
N GLN A 103 15.55 -2.61 1.43
CA GLN A 103 15.75 -3.83 2.21
C GLN A 103 14.47 -4.37 2.89
N LEU A 104 13.36 -3.62 2.88
CA LEU A 104 12.08 -4.07 3.45
C LEU A 104 11.22 -4.90 2.49
N SER A 105 11.68 -5.05 1.24
CA SER A 105 11.03 -5.81 0.16
C SER A 105 10.70 -7.25 0.54
#